data_AF-A0AAT9GS22-F1
#
_entry.id   AF-A0AAT9GS22-F1
#
_cell.length_a   1.000
_cell.length_b   1.000
_cell.length_c   1.000
_cell.angle_alpha   90.00
_cell.angle_beta   90.00
_cell.angle_gamma   90.00
#
_symmetry.space_group_name_H-M   'P 1'
#
loop_
_entity.id
_entity.type
_entity.pdbx_description
1 polymer ?
#
loop_
_entity_poly.entity_id
_entity_poly.type
_entity_poly.pdbx_seq_one_letter_code
_entity_poly.pdbx_strand_id
1 'polypeptide(L)'
;MPILKRGKEKIYHIDHLPEKMRITLKTVMDVNLHDVAKYYGLKYLVPRYGEPIFIPYGELNGKFDDYEKAFEKIYETIEEIKNEGYNEYKQWYPDATFLDHYRIVFYSTTEYSEGVIYGIAAEPLADLKPTLDLNEDEVTVIGMGIRVPHARYYDLIRNRRDEIIEAYNQIYSEFHTKYDKDKVYVVEVATYYMKKFFEVIDEYFEGLNFTNDLKGKVAVIPLISSPAKKNGKIIDVWREDFKKYFEEGNYYKFEAIQAVYNQEFVNSLLEKVKNNFEKIVLVEEKKPKVPEILKDMKIKKEGENYIILER
;
A
#
# COMPACT_ATOMS: atom_id res chain seq x y z
N MET A 1 -0.28 -30.39 -2.28
CA MET A 1 -0.78 -31.21 -1.15
C MET A 1 -2.25 -30.83 -0.89
N PRO A 2 -3.11 -31.69 -0.32
CA PRO A 2 -4.54 -31.38 -0.25
C PRO A 2 -4.80 -30.35 0.86
N ILE A 3 -4.96 -29.07 0.48
CA ILE A 3 -5.34 -27.97 1.38
C ILE A 3 -6.69 -28.23 2.05
N LEU A 4 -7.55 -29.05 1.44
CA LEU A 4 -8.74 -29.59 2.11
C LEU A 4 -8.34 -30.74 3.05
N LYS A 5 -8.07 -30.40 4.32
CA LYS A 5 -8.06 -31.41 5.40
C LYS A 5 -9.38 -32.19 5.31
N ARG A 6 -9.32 -33.50 5.12
CA ARG A 6 -10.50 -34.39 5.05
C ARG A 6 -11.45 -34.06 6.20
N GLY A 7 -12.68 -33.65 5.88
CA GLY A 7 -13.74 -33.32 6.85
C GLY A 7 -14.11 -31.84 6.99
N LYS A 8 -13.49 -30.93 6.23
CA LYS A 8 -13.88 -29.51 6.23
C LYS A 8 -15.11 -29.26 5.37
N GLU A 9 -16.01 -28.40 5.87
CA GLU A 9 -17.25 -28.05 5.20
C GLU A 9 -16.97 -27.31 3.88
N LYS A 10 -17.66 -27.71 2.82
CA LYS A 10 -17.49 -27.12 1.50
C LYS A 10 -18.45 -25.95 1.32
N ILE A 11 -17.91 -24.74 1.39
CA ILE A 11 -18.65 -23.50 1.23
C ILE A 11 -18.40 -22.92 -0.17
N TYR A 12 -19.46 -22.79 -0.97
CA TYR A 12 -19.37 -22.37 -2.38
C TYR A 12 -19.58 -20.87 -2.61
N HIS A 13 -19.95 -20.12 -1.58
CA HIS A 13 -20.19 -18.68 -1.69
C HIS A 13 -19.92 -17.99 -0.36
N ILE A 14 -19.37 -16.78 -0.41
CA ILE A 14 -19.11 -15.95 0.78
C ILE A 14 -20.37 -15.71 1.62
N ASP A 15 -21.55 -15.71 0.98
CA ASP A 15 -22.82 -15.48 1.67
C ASP A 15 -23.27 -16.63 2.58
N HIS A 16 -22.66 -17.81 2.44
CA HIS A 16 -22.89 -18.95 3.33
C HIS A 16 -21.93 -18.99 4.53
N LEU A 17 -20.96 -18.05 4.61
CA LEU A 17 -20.16 -17.89 5.81
C LEU A 17 -21.00 -17.30 6.95
N PRO A 18 -20.60 -17.54 8.21
CA PRO A 18 -21.16 -16.84 9.36
C PRO A 18 -21.15 -15.33 9.12
N GLU A 19 -22.24 -14.65 9.52
CA GLU A 19 -22.46 -13.25 9.21
C GLU A 19 -21.25 -12.36 9.54
N LYS A 20 -20.66 -12.52 10.73
CA LYS A 20 -19.46 -11.77 11.15
C LYS A 20 -18.29 -11.98 10.20
N MET A 21 -17.96 -13.22 9.85
CA MET A 21 -16.88 -13.52 8.90
C MET A 21 -17.17 -12.96 7.51
N ARG A 22 -18.39 -13.14 7.00
CA ARG A 22 -18.80 -12.59 5.70
C ARG A 22 -18.62 -11.07 5.65
N ILE A 23 -19.10 -10.37 6.67
CA ILE A 23 -19.01 -8.91 6.78
C ILE A 23 -17.56 -8.46 6.89
N THR A 24 -16.75 -9.12 7.73
CA THR A 24 -15.31 -8.84 7.88
C THR A 24 -14.59 -8.99 6.53
N LEU A 25 -14.81 -10.11 5.82
CA LEU A 25 -14.19 -10.37 4.51
C LEU A 25 -14.57 -9.32 3.47
N LYS A 26 -15.87 -9.03 3.30
CA LYS A 26 -16.32 -7.98 2.38
C LYS A 26 -15.64 -6.64 2.70
N THR A 27 -15.64 -6.25 3.98
CA THR A 27 -15.03 -5.00 4.44
C THR A 27 -13.53 -4.92 4.13
N VAL A 28 -12.73 -5.94 4.44
CA VAL A 28 -11.27 -5.89 4.20
C VAL A 28 -10.89 -6.00 2.73
N MET A 29 -11.72 -6.68 1.92
CA MET A 29 -11.51 -6.79 0.47
C MET A 29 -11.73 -5.47 -0.26
N ASP A 30 -12.60 -4.59 0.27
CA ASP A 30 -12.86 -3.27 -0.31
C ASP A 30 -11.74 -2.27 -0.01
N VAL A 31 -11.05 -2.42 1.13
CA VAL A 31 -9.98 -1.51 1.56
C VAL A 31 -8.73 -1.69 0.70
N ASN A 32 -8.35 -0.64 -0.03
CA ASN A 32 -7.18 -0.62 -0.89
C ASN A 32 -6.10 0.36 -0.37
N LEU A 33 -4.94 -0.16 0.01
CA LEU A 33 -3.78 0.60 0.48
C LEU A 33 -2.62 0.60 -0.53
N HIS A 34 -2.88 0.31 -1.81
CA HIS A 34 -1.84 0.12 -2.81
C HIS A 34 -0.94 1.35 -3.01
N ASP A 35 -1.51 2.55 -3.01
CA ASP A 35 -0.76 3.80 -3.14
C ASP A 35 0.12 4.05 -1.91
N VAL A 36 -0.39 3.78 -0.70
CA VAL A 36 0.36 3.89 0.55
C VAL A 36 1.52 2.87 0.58
N ALA A 37 1.27 1.62 0.17
CA ALA A 37 2.31 0.62 -0.01
C ALA A 37 3.38 1.11 -1.00
N LYS A 38 2.94 1.64 -2.15
CA LYS A 38 3.83 2.19 -3.18
C LYS A 38 4.68 3.36 -2.66
N TYR A 39 4.13 4.24 -1.82
CA TYR A 39 4.89 5.31 -1.17
C TYR A 39 6.07 4.77 -0.34
N TYR A 40 5.86 3.66 0.37
CA TYR A 40 6.91 2.95 1.12
C TYR A 40 7.83 2.08 0.23
N GLY A 41 7.60 2.10 -1.09
CA GLY A 41 8.27 1.29 -2.10
C GLY A 41 7.92 -0.20 -2.03
N LEU A 42 6.83 -0.52 -1.33
CA LEU A 42 6.30 -1.86 -1.18
C LEU A 42 5.22 -2.12 -2.21
N LYS A 43 4.90 -3.40 -2.42
CA LYS A 43 3.87 -3.83 -3.37
C LYS A 43 3.19 -5.11 -2.90
N TYR A 44 1.87 -5.17 -3.04
CA TYR A 44 1.16 -6.46 -2.95
C TYR A 44 1.45 -7.29 -4.21
N LEU A 45 1.99 -8.48 -4.01
CA LEU A 45 2.40 -9.35 -5.11
C LEU A 45 1.20 -10.16 -5.62
N VAL A 46 0.96 -10.05 -6.92
CA VAL A 46 -0.05 -10.84 -7.64
C VAL A 46 0.61 -12.11 -8.17
N PRO A 47 -0.07 -13.27 -8.14
CA PRO A 47 0.47 -14.49 -8.73
C PRO A 47 0.73 -14.35 -10.24
N ARG A 48 1.82 -14.92 -10.75
CA ARG A 48 2.15 -14.91 -12.19
C ARG A 48 1.69 -16.16 -12.94
N TYR A 49 1.79 -17.32 -12.29
CA TYR A 49 1.36 -18.63 -12.77
C TYR A 49 1.08 -19.51 -11.55
N GLY A 50 0.16 -20.48 -11.61
CA GLY A 50 -0.21 -21.25 -10.42
C GLY A 50 -1.12 -20.48 -9.45
N GLU A 51 -1.22 -20.97 -8.23
CA GLU A 51 -2.18 -20.52 -7.23
C GLU A 51 -1.59 -19.43 -6.32
N PRO A 52 -2.40 -18.49 -5.82
CA PRO A 52 -1.97 -17.59 -4.75
C PRO A 52 -1.89 -18.34 -3.41
N ILE A 53 -1.60 -17.62 -2.31
CA ILE A 53 -1.93 -18.13 -0.97
C ILE A 53 -3.46 -18.26 -0.89
N PHE A 54 -3.97 -19.46 -1.15
CA PHE A 54 -5.39 -19.73 -1.30
C PHE A 54 -5.99 -20.30 -0.01
N ILE A 55 -7.09 -19.71 0.44
CA ILE A 55 -7.83 -20.13 1.62
C ILE A 55 -9.27 -20.44 1.22
N PRO A 56 -9.69 -21.72 1.21
CA PRO A 56 -11.07 -22.06 0.93
C PRO A 56 -12.00 -21.55 2.04
N TYR A 57 -13.22 -21.14 1.68
CA TYR A 57 -14.17 -20.59 2.67
C TYR A 57 -14.48 -21.55 3.82
N GLY A 58 -14.40 -22.86 3.60
CA GLY A 58 -14.54 -23.86 4.66
C GLY A 58 -13.58 -23.68 5.84
N GLU A 59 -12.42 -23.06 5.62
CA GLU A 59 -11.42 -22.74 6.65
C GLU A 59 -11.80 -21.56 7.54
N LEU A 60 -12.65 -20.68 6.99
CA LEU A 60 -13.10 -19.45 7.63
C LEU A 60 -14.45 -19.64 8.32
N ASN A 61 -14.98 -20.87 8.33
CA ASN A 61 -16.22 -21.19 9.03
C ASN A 61 -16.00 -21.27 10.54
N GLY A 62 -17.01 -20.87 11.33
CA GLY A 62 -16.92 -20.83 12.79
C GLY A 62 -18.03 -20.02 13.45
N LYS A 63 -17.93 -19.84 14.78
CA LYS A 63 -18.77 -18.91 15.52
C LYS A 63 -17.88 -17.78 16.03
N PHE A 64 -18.20 -16.55 15.64
CA PHE A 64 -17.41 -15.37 15.98
C PHE A 64 -18.28 -14.43 16.83
N ASP A 65 -17.76 -14.07 18.00
CA ASP A 65 -18.47 -13.19 18.94
C ASP A 65 -18.47 -11.72 18.45
N ASP A 66 -17.41 -11.34 17.74
CA ASP A 66 -17.17 -9.99 17.23
C ASP A 66 -16.44 -10.04 15.87
N TYR A 67 -16.24 -8.87 15.27
CA TYR A 67 -15.59 -8.77 13.97
C TYR A 67 -14.06 -8.87 14.02
N GLU A 68 -13.45 -8.52 15.15
CA GLU A 68 -12.00 -8.60 15.35
C GLU A 68 -11.56 -10.07 15.39
N LYS A 69 -12.24 -10.94 16.13
CA LYS A 69 -12.00 -12.39 16.11
C LYS A 69 -12.17 -13.00 14.73
N ALA A 70 -13.16 -12.52 13.96
CA ALA A 70 -13.33 -12.96 12.58
C ALA A 70 -12.15 -12.50 11.69
N PHE A 71 -11.63 -11.30 11.93
CA PHE A 71 -10.43 -10.80 11.26
C PHE A 71 -9.19 -11.61 11.62
N GLU A 72 -8.94 -11.82 12.90
CA GLU A 72 -7.81 -12.61 13.40
C GLU A 72 -7.85 -14.02 12.82
N LYS A 73 -9.02 -14.65 12.74
CA LYS A 73 -9.14 -15.97 12.11
C LYS A 73 -8.68 -15.99 10.65
N ILE A 74 -8.92 -14.92 9.89
CA ILE A 74 -8.41 -14.81 8.51
C ILE A 74 -6.88 -14.81 8.53
N TYR A 75 -6.28 -13.95 9.35
CA TYR A 75 -4.83 -13.82 9.45
C TYR A 75 -4.16 -15.10 9.97
N GLU A 76 -4.68 -15.69 11.05
CA GLU A 76 -4.23 -17.01 11.56
C GLU A 76 -4.22 -18.07 10.45
N THR A 77 -5.28 -18.12 9.65
CA THR A 77 -5.39 -19.10 8.57
C THR A 77 -4.38 -18.83 7.44
N ILE A 78 -4.09 -17.56 7.14
CA ILE A 78 -3.00 -17.20 6.21
C ILE A 78 -1.65 -17.64 6.79
N GLU A 79 -1.39 -17.34 8.05
CA GLU A 79 -0.13 -17.66 8.73
C GLU A 79 0.16 -19.17 8.77
N GLU A 80 -0.87 -20.01 8.91
CA GLU A 80 -0.74 -21.48 8.85
C GLU A 80 -0.18 -21.98 7.51
N ILE A 81 -0.43 -21.28 6.40
CA ILE A 81 -0.09 -21.72 5.04
C ILE A 81 0.89 -20.80 4.30
N LYS A 82 1.22 -19.62 4.86
CA LYS A 82 1.97 -18.56 4.14
C LYS A 82 3.31 -19.04 3.62
N ASN A 83 3.99 -19.91 4.35
CA ASN A 83 5.32 -20.39 3.96
C ASN A 83 5.28 -21.20 2.67
N GLU A 84 4.21 -21.96 2.43
CA GLU A 84 4.01 -22.67 1.17
C GLU A 84 3.82 -21.69 0.03
N GLY A 85 2.92 -20.71 0.18
CA GLY A 85 2.71 -19.70 -0.84
C GLY A 85 3.94 -18.81 -1.06
N TYR A 86 4.67 -18.41 -0.03
CA TYR A 86 5.93 -17.66 -0.17
C TYR A 86 6.97 -18.42 -1.00
N ASN A 87 7.02 -19.74 -0.90
CA ASN A 87 7.91 -20.54 -1.75
C ASN A 87 7.52 -20.47 -3.22
N GLU A 88 6.23 -20.38 -3.54
CA GLU A 88 5.75 -20.17 -4.91
C GLU A 88 6.03 -18.73 -5.38
N TYR A 89 5.69 -17.73 -4.55
CA TYR A 89 5.98 -16.32 -4.85
C TYR A 89 7.48 -16.06 -5.07
N LYS A 90 8.38 -16.74 -4.34
CA LYS A 90 9.84 -16.64 -4.55
C LYS A 90 10.29 -17.14 -5.92
N GLN A 91 9.54 -18.01 -6.58
CA GLN A 91 9.84 -18.41 -7.95
C GLN A 91 9.56 -17.27 -8.95
N TRP A 92 8.63 -16.37 -8.62
CA TRP A 92 8.26 -15.22 -9.45
C TRP A 92 9.02 -13.95 -9.09
N TYR A 93 9.35 -13.81 -7.81
CA TYR A 93 9.96 -12.63 -7.20
C TYR A 93 11.11 -13.09 -6.28
N PRO A 94 12.24 -13.54 -6.86
CA PRO A 94 13.33 -14.14 -6.08
C PRO A 94 13.97 -13.19 -5.06
N ASP A 95 13.96 -11.89 -5.37
CA ASP A 95 14.54 -10.84 -4.53
C ASP A 95 13.53 -10.20 -3.57
N ALA A 96 12.28 -10.69 -3.53
CA ALA A 96 11.26 -10.14 -2.66
C ALA A 96 11.53 -10.47 -1.19
N THR A 97 11.44 -9.45 -0.35
CA THR A 97 11.28 -9.62 1.10
C THR A 97 9.80 -9.53 1.42
N PHE A 98 9.19 -10.61 1.91
CA PHE A 98 7.77 -10.65 2.27
C PHE A 98 7.55 -10.03 3.64
N LEU A 99 6.43 -9.32 3.78
CA LEU A 99 5.96 -8.72 5.02
C LEU A 99 4.61 -9.36 5.39
N ASP A 100 4.35 -9.49 6.68
CA ASP A 100 3.17 -10.18 7.24
C ASP A 100 1.90 -9.29 7.20
N HIS A 101 1.61 -8.78 6.00
CA HIS A 101 0.38 -8.08 5.70
C HIS A 101 -0.07 -8.45 4.27
N TYR A 102 -1.38 -8.62 4.08
CA TYR A 102 -1.91 -9.25 2.88
C TYR A 102 -3.09 -8.47 2.33
N ARG A 103 -3.12 -8.28 1.01
CA ARG A 103 -4.31 -7.83 0.31
C ARG A 103 -5.20 -9.05 0.06
N ILE A 104 -6.42 -8.99 0.58
CA ILE A 104 -7.39 -10.08 0.46
C ILE A 104 -8.24 -9.85 -0.78
N VAL A 105 -8.33 -10.86 -1.65
CA VAL A 105 -9.16 -10.82 -2.86
C VAL A 105 -9.99 -12.10 -3.00
N PHE A 106 -11.09 -12.01 -3.74
CA PHE A 106 -11.87 -13.19 -4.09
C PHE A 106 -11.05 -14.11 -5.00
N TYR A 107 -11.13 -15.42 -4.76
CA TYR A 107 -10.45 -16.40 -5.61
C TYR A 107 -11.22 -17.73 -5.68
N SER A 108 -11.01 -18.46 -6.78
CA SER A 108 -11.54 -19.81 -6.97
C SER A 108 -10.58 -20.69 -7.77
N THR A 109 -10.49 -21.97 -7.44
CA THR A 109 -9.60 -22.93 -8.12
C THR A 109 -10.33 -24.22 -8.48
N THR A 110 -9.76 -24.98 -9.44
CA THR A 110 -10.21 -26.32 -9.84
C THR A 110 -9.14 -27.40 -9.64
N GLU A 111 -7.96 -27.05 -9.13
CA GLU A 111 -6.79 -27.93 -9.11
C GLU A 111 -6.97 -29.21 -8.29
N TYR A 112 -7.91 -29.25 -7.36
CA TYR A 112 -8.07 -30.35 -6.42
C TYR A 112 -8.98 -31.49 -6.91
N SER A 113 -9.39 -31.51 -8.18
CA SER A 113 -10.27 -32.56 -8.76
C SER A 113 -11.63 -32.75 -8.06
N GLU A 114 -11.99 -31.84 -7.15
CA GLU A 114 -13.26 -31.81 -6.42
C GLU A 114 -14.28 -30.83 -7.03
N GLY A 115 -14.06 -30.39 -8.27
CA GLY A 115 -14.79 -29.28 -8.89
C GLY A 115 -14.28 -27.92 -8.41
N VAL A 116 -15.04 -26.85 -8.68
CA VAL A 116 -14.65 -25.48 -8.30
C VAL A 116 -14.71 -25.33 -6.78
N ILE A 117 -13.61 -24.85 -6.19
CA ILE A 117 -13.51 -24.50 -4.78
C ILE A 117 -13.38 -22.99 -4.70
N TYR A 118 -14.19 -22.37 -3.83
CA TYR A 118 -14.24 -20.93 -3.64
C TYR A 118 -13.58 -20.53 -2.32
N GLY A 119 -12.99 -19.35 -2.30
CA GLY A 119 -12.26 -18.85 -1.15
C GLY A 119 -11.76 -17.44 -1.35
N ILE A 120 -10.70 -17.13 -0.62
CA ILE A 120 -9.91 -15.92 -0.79
C ILE A 120 -8.50 -16.26 -1.24
N ALA A 121 -7.89 -15.31 -1.93
CA ALA A 121 -6.45 -15.25 -2.10
C ALA A 121 -5.89 -14.15 -1.20
N ALA A 122 -4.75 -14.44 -0.57
CA ALA A 122 -3.96 -13.48 0.18
C ALA A 122 -2.72 -13.10 -0.64
N GLU A 123 -2.73 -11.89 -1.21
CA GLU A 123 -1.60 -11.32 -1.94
C GLU A 123 -0.63 -10.69 -0.93
N PRO A 124 0.60 -11.21 -0.76
CA PRO A 124 1.48 -10.71 0.28
C PRO A 124 2.07 -9.35 -0.09
N LEU A 125 2.17 -8.47 0.90
CA LEU A 125 2.97 -7.27 0.82
C LEU A 125 4.45 -7.66 0.74
N ALA A 126 5.19 -7.04 -0.15
CA ALA A 126 6.62 -7.29 -0.29
C ALA A 126 7.41 -6.03 -0.60
N ASP A 127 8.66 -6.03 -0.17
CA ASP A 127 9.66 -5.07 -0.58
C ASP A 127 10.35 -5.53 -1.87
N LEU A 128 10.35 -4.64 -2.86
CA LEU A 128 11.06 -4.76 -4.14
C LEU A 128 11.81 -3.46 -4.46
N LYS A 129 12.14 -2.65 -3.44
CA LYS A 129 12.69 -1.32 -3.66
C LYS A 129 14.01 -1.34 -4.40
N PRO A 130 14.21 -0.39 -5.33
CA PRO A 130 15.54 -0.13 -5.86
C PRO A 130 16.44 0.40 -4.74
N THR A 131 17.68 -0.07 -4.73
CA THR A 131 18.75 0.50 -3.92
C THR A 131 19.53 1.49 -4.78
N LEU A 132 19.71 2.71 -4.27
CA LEU A 132 20.51 3.75 -4.88
C LEU A 132 21.76 3.95 -4.02
N ASP A 133 22.89 3.46 -4.50
CA ASP A 133 24.18 3.61 -3.84
C ASP A 133 24.78 4.98 -4.17
N LEU A 134 24.85 5.85 -3.16
CA LEU A 134 25.47 7.16 -3.24
C LEU A 134 26.72 7.18 -2.35
N ASN A 135 27.87 7.45 -2.95
CA ASN A 135 29.13 7.68 -2.23
C ASN A 135 29.20 9.13 -1.73
N GLU A 136 28.22 9.54 -0.94
CA GLU A 136 28.10 10.90 -0.41
C GLU A 136 27.72 10.86 1.06
N ASP A 137 28.26 11.80 1.84
CA ASP A 137 27.88 12.00 3.24
C ASP A 137 26.62 12.87 3.35
N GLU A 138 25.93 12.80 4.50
CA GLU A 138 24.76 13.63 4.82
C GLU A 138 23.61 13.55 3.80
N VAL A 139 23.31 12.34 3.34
CA VAL A 139 22.18 12.09 2.44
C VAL A 139 20.86 12.09 3.22
N THR A 140 19.87 12.83 2.70
CA THR A 140 18.49 12.82 3.18
C THR A 140 17.56 12.34 2.05
N VAL A 141 16.87 11.22 2.24
CA VAL A 141 15.79 10.75 1.36
C VAL A 141 14.48 11.37 1.81
N ILE A 142 13.75 11.98 0.87
CA ILE A 142 12.50 12.67 1.12
C ILE A 142 11.36 11.80 0.56
N GLY A 143 10.80 10.96 1.41
CA GLY A 143 9.95 9.84 1.01
C GLY A 143 10.59 8.49 1.34
N MET A 144 9.85 7.41 1.08
CA MET A 144 10.21 6.06 1.55
C MET A 144 10.38 5.03 0.43
N GLY A 145 10.16 5.44 -0.82
CA GLY A 145 10.09 4.56 -2.00
C GLY A 145 11.44 4.03 -2.51
N ILE A 146 12.57 4.48 -1.96
CA ILE A 146 13.91 4.12 -2.42
C ILE A 146 14.77 3.80 -1.20
N ARG A 147 15.63 2.79 -1.35
CA ARG A 147 16.66 2.48 -0.35
C ARG A 147 17.95 3.23 -0.68
N VAL A 148 18.42 4.05 0.24
CA VAL A 148 19.77 4.63 0.22
C VAL A 148 20.47 4.24 1.52
N PRO A 149 21.57 3.47 1.46
CA PRO A 149 22.35 3.12 2.65
C PRO A 149 22.83 4.36 3.41
N HIS A 150 22.83 4.29 4.74
CA HIS A 150 23.31 5.36 5.65
C HIS A 150 22.58 6.72 5.56
N ALA A 151 21.49 6.82 4.80
CA ALA A 151 20.73 8.06 4.69
C ALA A 151 19.79 8.29 5.88
N ARG A 152 19.41 9.55 6.06
CA ARG A 152 18.26 9.94 6.89
C ARG A 152 16.99 9.95 6.05
N TYR A 153 15.87 9.57 6.62
CA TYR A 153 14.58 9.48 5.92
C TYR A 153 13.60 10.50 6.48
N TYR A 154 13.04 11.33 5.60
CA TYR A 154 11.93 12.22 5.88
C TYR A 154 10.64 11.56 5.39
N ASP A 155 9.93 10.89 6.30
CA ASP A 155 8.63 10.28 6.00
C ASP A 155 7.52 11.33 6.05
N LEU A 156 7.08 11.69 4.86
CA LEU A 156 6.04 12.66 4.57
C LEU A 156 4.64 12.27 5.06
N ILE A 157 4.35 10.98 5.21
CA ILE A 157 3.00 10.51 5.57
C ILE A 157 2.92 9.95 6.98
N ARG A 158 4.05 9.78 7.69
CA ARG A 158 4.08 9.22 9.04
C ARG A 158 3.10 9.89 10.00
N ASN A 159 3.02 11.22 9.97
CA ASN A 159 2.13 12.00 10.83
C ASN A 159 0.71 12.17 10.26
N ARG A 160 0.41 11.57 9.10
CA ARG A 160 -0.91 11.62 8.45
C ARG A 160 -1.59 10.25 8.39
N ARG A 161 -1.03 9.22 9.01
CA ARG A 161 -1.56 7.85 8.94
C ARG A 161 -3.01 7.73 9.44
N ASP A 162 -3.33 8.36 10.57
CA ASP A 162 -4.71 8.38 11.08
C ASP A 162 -5.66 9.10 10.12
N GLU A 163 -5.21 10.19 9.50
CA GLU A 163 -5.99 10.92 8.50
C GLU A 163 -6.23 10.09 7.23
N ILE A 164 -5.22 9.32 6.79
CA ILE A 164 -5.34 8.37 5.67
C ILE A 164 -6.42 7.33 5.98
N ILE A 165 -6.36 6.73 7.18
CA ILE A 165 -7.35 5.75 7.65
C ILE A 165 -8.75 6.36 7.69
N GLU A 166 -8.89 7.54 8.28
CA GLU A 166 -10.17 8.26 8.37
C GLU A 166 -10.75 8.53 6.98
N ALA A 167 -9.92 9.04 6.07
CA ALA A 167 -10.35 9.36 4.71
C ALA A 167 -10.82 8.11 3.95
N TYR A 168 -10.06 7.01 4.00
CA TYR A 168 -10.48 5.74 3.38
C TYR A 168 -11.79 5.22 3.96
N ASN A 169 -11.90 5.14 5.29
CA ASN A 169 -13.12 4.71 5.96
C ASN A 169 -14.33 5.55 5.53
N GLN A 170 -14.16 6.87 5.41
CA GLN A 170 -15.22 7.78 4.99
C GLN A 170 -15.67 7.51 3.55
N ILE A 171 -14.73 7.36 2.60
CA ILE A 171 -15.10 7.13 1.20
C ILE A 171 -15.77 5.76 1.00
N TYR A 172 -15.30 4.72 1.68
CA TYR A 172 -15.89 3.39 1.57
C TYR A 172 -17.27 3.35 2.25
N SER A 173 -17.42 3.97 3.42
CA SER A 173 -18.73 4.09 4.07
C SER A 173 -19.75 4.82 3.19
N GLU A 174 -19.33 5.91 2.51
CA GLU A 174 -20.19 6.60 1.54
C GLU A 174 -20.54 5.72 0.34
N PHE A 175 -19.56 4.99 -0.21
CA PHE A 175 -19.79 4.08 -1.33
C PHE A 175 -20.83 3.01 -0.98
N HIS A 176 -20.66 2.30 0.14
CA HIS A 176 -21.60 1.26 0.54
C HIS A 176 -22.98 1.81 0.89
N THR A 177 -23.05 3.03 1.45
CA THR A 177 -24.35 3.68 1.73
C THR A 177 -25.12 4.01 0.46
N LYS A 178 -24.41 4.43 -0.61
CA LYS A 178 -25.01 4.90 -1.86
C LYS A 178 -25.25 3.81 -2.91
N TYR A 179 -24.34 2.84 -3.02
CA TYR A 179 -24.28 1.92 -4.17
C TYR A 179 -24.36 0.44 -3.81
N ASP A 180 -24.02 0.06 -2.58
CA ASP A 180 -24.08 -1.34 -2.17
C ASP A 180 -25.49 -1.72 -1.70
N LYS A 181 -25.97 -2.88 -2.16
CA LYS A 181 -27.29 -3.41 -1.81
C LYS A 181 -27.32 -3.87 -0.35
N ASP A 182 -26.22 -4.42 0.12
CA ASP A 182 -26.12 -4.95 1.47
C ASP A 182 -25.85 -3.82 2.48
N LYS A 183 -25.31 -2.68 2.02
CA LYS A 183 -24.89 -1.52 2.83
C LYS A 183 -23.96 -1.91 3.99
N VAL A 184 -23.13 -2.91 3.76
CA VAL A 184 -22.27 -3.48 4.79
C VAL A 184 -20.86 -2.92 4.61
N TYR A 185 -20.45 -2.06 5.52
CA TYR A 185 -19.06 -1.67 5.71
C TYR A 185 -18.81 -1.42 7.20
N VAL A 186 -17.89 -2.18 7.80
CA VAL A 186 -17.61 -2.05 9.24
C VAL A 186 -16.31 -1.27 9.46
N VAL A 187 -16.45 0.01 9.77
CA VAL A 187 -15.33 0.94 9.99
C VAL A 187 -14.33 0.41 11.02
N GLU A 188 -14.79 -0.26 12.08
CA GLU A 188 -13.92 -0.86 13.09
C GLU A 188 -12.95 -1.88 12.50
N VAL A 189 -13.43 -2.80 11.67
CA VAL A 189 -12.63 -3.84 11.00
C VAL A 189 -11.68 -3.22 10.00
N ALA A 190 -12.17 -2.30 9.17
CA ALA A 190 -11.35 -1.60 8.19
C ALA A 190 -10.21 -0.82 8.86
N THR A 191 -10.52 -0.12 9.96
CA THR A 191 -9.53 0.58 10.79
C THR A 191 -8.49 -0.39 11.34
N TYR A 192 -8.93 -1.53 11.88
CA TYR A 192 -8.02 -2.55 12.41
C TYR A 192 -7.07 -3.07 11.33
N TYR A 193 -7.60 -3.45 10.17
CA TYR A 193 -6.82 -3.90 9.01
C TYR A 193 -5.79 -2.85 8.54
N MET A 194 -6.17 -1.58 8.44
CA MET A 194 -5.25 -0.51 8.04
C MET A 194 -4.21 -0.19 9.13
N LYS A 195 -4.57 -0.31 10.42
CA LYS A 195 -3.59 -0.17 11.51
C LYS A 195 -2.57 -1.30 11.48
N LYS A 196 -3.00 -2.54 11.25
CA LYS A 196 -2.11 -3.70 11.06
C LYS A 196 -1.12 -3.47 9.91
N PHE A 197 -1.57 -2.85 8.80
CA PHE A 197 -0.65 -2.43 7.74
C PHE A 197 0.45 -1.51 8.29
N PHE A 198 0.09 -0.42 8.99
CA PHE A 198 1.09 0.53 9.51
C PHE A 198 1.97 -0.03 10.63
N GLU A 199 1.46 -0.96 11.44
CA GLU A 199 2.27 -1.73 12.42
C GLU A 199 3.38 -2.49 11.69
N VAL A 200 3.04 -3.23 10.63
CA VAL A 200 4.01 -3.96 9.79
C VAL A 200 5.01 -3.01 9.11
N ILE A 201 4.58 -1.82 8.68
CA ILE A 201 5.48 -0.78 8.17
C ILE A 201 6.47 -0.32 9.24
N ASP A 202 6.01 -0.07 10.47
CA ASP A 202 6.87 0.41 11.55
C ASP A 202 7.89 -0.64 11.96
N GLU A 203 7.47 -1.90 12.08
CA GLU A 203 8.37 -3.03 12.34
C GLU A 203 9.44 -3.17 11.24
N TYR A 204 9.02 -3.09 9.98
CA TYR A 204 9.95 -3.21 8.85
C TYR A 204 10.98 -2.08 8.78
N PHE A 205 10.66 -0.89 9.30
CA PHE A 205 11.52 0.30 9.28
C PHE A 205 12.10 0.71 10.65
N GLU A 206 12.01 -0.13 11.69
CA GLU A 206 12.38 0.21 13.07
C GLU A 206 13.84 0.73 13.20
N GLY A 207 14.75 0.28 12.34
CA GLY A 207 16.17 0.68 12.33
C GLY A 207 16.52 1.89 11.46
N LEU A 208 15.57 2.49 10.75
CA LEU A 208 15.87 3.63 9.88
C LEU A 208 16.07 4.93 10.68
N ASN A 209 17.02 5.75 10.22
CA ASN A 209 17.28 7.06 10.79
C ASN A 209 16.27 8.09 10.27
N PHE A 210 15.15 8.26 10.97
CA PHE A 210 14.15 9.26 10.60
C PHE A 210 14.55 10.68 11.00
N THR A 211 14.26 11.65 10.15
CA THR A 211 14.50 13.07 10.40
C THR A 211 13.24 13.88 10.12
N ASN A 212 13.07 15.00 10.83
CA ASN A 212 12.13 16.06 10.48
C ASN A 212 12.85 17.31 9.93
N ASP A 213 14.19 17.30 9.90
CA ASP A 213 15.02 18.38 9.42
C ASP A 213 15.41 18.13 7.95
N LEU A 214 14.92 19.01 7.07
CA LEU A 214 15.19 18.99 5.63
C LEU A 214 16.44 19.81 5.31
N LYS A 215 17.60 19.33 5.77
CA LYS A 215 18.92 19.91 5.52
C LYS A 215 19.95 18.80 5.30
N GLY A 216 21.02 19.09 4.60
CA GLY A 216 22.13 18.16 4.36
C GLY A 216 22.83 18.49 3.05
N LYS A 217 23.79 17.66 2.66
CA LYS A 217 24.54 17.85 1.41
C LYS A 217 23.72 17.40 0.19
N VAL A 218 23.10 16.23 0.30
CA VAL A 218 22.38 15.57 -0.80
C VAL A 218 20.93 15.27 -0.42
N ALA A 219 19.98 15.72 -1.23
CA ALA A 219 18.59 15.31 -1.15
C ALA A 219 18.27 14.27 -2.22
N VAL A 220 17.62 13.17 -1.86
CA VAL A 220 17.06 12.19 -2.81
C VAL A 220 15.55 12.29 -2.76
N ILE A 221 14.92 12.55 -3.90
CA ILE A 221 13.47 12.79 -4.01
C ILE A 221 12.88 11.80 -5.02
N PRO A 222 12.17 10.76 -4.58
CA PRO A 222 11.26 10.01 -5.42
C PRO A 222 10.12 10.93 -5.87
N LEU A 223 10.01 11.20 -7.17
CA LEU A 223 8.93 12.03 -7.71
C LEU A 223 7.63 11.22 -7.74
N ILE A 224 6.56 11.86 -7.29
CA ILE A 224 5.20 11.33 -7.34
C ILE A 224 4.36 12.27 -8.19
N SER A 225 3.70 11.73 -9.20
CA SER A 225 2.74 12.49 -10.00
C SER A 225 1.44 12.62 -9.21
N SER A 226 0.94 13.84 -9.07
CA SER A 226 -0.36 14.11 -8.49
C SER A 226 -1.13 15.13 -9.32
N PRO A 227 -2.42 14.88 -9.62
CA PRO A 227 -3.31 15.88 -10.18
C PRO A 227 -3.87 16.83 -9.12
N ALA A 228 -3.67 16.55 -7.82
CA ALA A 228 -4.12 17.39 -6.72
C ALA A 228 -3.34 18.71 -6.69
N LYS A 229 -4.05 19.81 -6.49
CA LYS A 229 -3.48 21.16 -6.56
C LYS A 229 -3.30 21.76 -5.19
N LYS A 230 -4.36 21.75 -4.38
CA LYS A 230 -4.39 22.46 -3.11
C LYS A 230 -3.95 21.59 -1.95
N ASN A 231 -3.30 22.24 -0.97
CA ASN A 231 -3.00 21.58 0.28
C ASN A 231 -4.22 21.56 1.21
N GLY A 232 -4.42 20.48 1.94
CA GLY A 232 -5.58 20.31 2.82
C GLY A 232 -5.72 18.90 3.36
N LYS A 233 -6.86 18.64 4.01
CA LYS A 233 -7.21 17.28 4.43
C LYS A 233 -7.46 16.39 3.21
N ILE A 234 -7.09 15.12 3.30
CA ILE A 234 -7.17 14.15 2.19
C ILE A 234 -8.59 14.09 1.62
N ILE A 235 -9.61 13.99 2.49
CA ILE A 235 -11.01 13.93 2.05
C ILE A 235 -11.45 15.22 1.33
N ASP A 236 -11.01 16.38 1.79
CA ASP A 236 -11.39 17.66 1.19
C ASP A 236 -10.75 17.81 -0.19
N VAL A 237 -9.47 17.44 -0.31
CA VAL A 237 -8.76 17.40 -1.59
C VAL A 237 -9.44 16.43 -2.57
N TRP A 238 -9.85 15.24 -2.13
CA TRP A 238 -10.61 14.32 -2.97
C TRP A 238 -11.95 14.90 -3.43
N ARG A 239 -12.69 15.58 -2.55
CA ARG A 239 -13.98 16.19 -2.90
C ARG A 239 -13.84 17.34 -3.89
N GLU A 240 -12.76 18.10 -3.83
CA GLU A 240 -12.50 19.22 -4.73
C GLU A 240 -11.84 18.78 -6.04
N ASP A 241 -10.63 18.23 -5.96
CA ASP A 241 -9.77 17.99 -7.13
C ASP A 241 -10.11 16.68 -7.84
N PHE A 242 -10.77 15.75 -7.17
CA PHE A 242 -11.16 14.44 -7.68
C PHE A 242 -12.69 14.25 -7.73
N LYS A 243 -13.46 15.35 -7.70
CA LYS A 243 -14.93 15.36 -7.67
C LYS A 243 -15.58 14.42 -8.69
N LYS A 244 -15.03 14.35 -9.90
CA LYS A 244 -15.52 13.49 -10.99
C LYS A 244 -15.57 12.02 -10.59
N TYR A 245 -14.64 11.53 -9.77
CA TYR A 245 -14.66 10.15 -9.29
C TYR A 245 -15.83 9.88 -8.35
N PHE A 246 -16.23 10.85 -7.51
CA PHE A 246 -17.46 10.74 -6.71
C PHE A 246 -18.70 10.70 -7.59
N GLU A 247 -18.77 11.57 -8.60
CA GLU A 247 -19.91 11.67 -9.52
C GLU A 247 -20.11 10.39 -10.36
N GLU A 248 -19.01 9.75 -10.76
CA GLU A 248 -19.00 8.52 -11.56
C GLU A 248 -19.02 7.23 -10.73
N GLY A 249 -19.00 7.31 -9.40
CA GLY A 249 -18.93 6.13 -8.54
C GLY A 249 -17.59 5.38 -8.58
N ASN A 250 -16.51 6.04 -9.01
CA ASN A 250 -15.18 5.45 -9.17
C ASN A 250 -14.34 5.53 -7.87
N TYR A 251 -14.89 5.05 -6.75
CA TYR A 251 -14.25 5.17 -5.42
C TYR A 251 -12.90 4.44 -5.31
N TYR A 252 -12.70 3.37 -6.10
CA TYR A 252 -11.44 2.63 -6.16
C TYR A 252 -10.26 3.43 -6.77
N LYS A 253 -10.50 4.63 -7.33
CA LYS A 253 -9.46 5.50 -7.91
C LYS A 253 -8.92 6.55 -6.94
N PHE A 254 -9.46 6.66 -5.73
CA PHE A 254 -8.95 7.60 -4.74
C PHE A 254 -7.64 7.10 -4.13
N GLU A 255 -6.59 7.91 -4.26
CA GLU A 255 -5.27 7.65 -3.70
C GLU A 255 -4.92 8.76 -2.72
N ALA A 256 -4.60 8.37 -1.48
CA ALA A 256 -4.28 9.30 -0.41
C ALA A 256 -2.93 9.97 -0.68
N ILE A 257 -1.97 9.22 -1.25
CA ILE A 257 -0.65 9.75 -1.59
C ILE A 257 -0.75 10.89 -2.59
N GLN A 258 -1.65 10.82 -3.58
CA GLN A 258 -1.85 11.93 -4.51
C GLN A 258 -2.39 13.19 -3.79
N ALA A 259 -3.31 13.03 -2.84
CA ALA A 259 -3.81 14.16 -2.05
C ALA A 259 -2.73 14.77 -1.13
N VAL A 260 -1.86 13.93 -0.55
CA VAL A 260 -0.75 14.38 0.28
C VAL A 260 0.31 15.11 -0.56
N TYR A 261 0.66 14.56 -1.73
CA TYR A 261 1.62 15.13 -2.67
C TYR A 261 0.98 16.14 -3.65
N ASN A 262 0.08 16.98 -3.14
CA ASN A 262 -0.52 18.05 -3.95
C ASN A 262 0.53 19.09 -4.41
N GLN A 263 0.21 19.81 -5.48
CA GLN A 263 1.09 20.78 -6.12
C GLN A 263 1.61 21.86 -5.17
N GLU A 264 0.75 22.46 -4.34
CA GLU A 264 1.15 23.49 -3.37
C GLU A 264 2.18 22.96 -2.36
N PHE A 265 1.92 21.77 -1.80
CA PHE A 265 2.81 21.12 -0.86
C PHE A 265 4.17 20.77 -1.51
N VAL A 266 4.14 20.11 -2.66
CA VAL A 266 5.35 19.69 -3.39
C VAL A 266 6.17 20.90 -3.78
N ASN A 267 5.56 21.98 -4.25
CA ASN A 267 6.28 23.21 -4.59
C ASN A 267 7.00 23.79 -3.37
N SER A 268 6.31 23.90 -2.23
CA SER A 268 6.91 24.37 -0.97
C SER A 268 8.07 23.48 -0.51
N LEU A 269 7.91 22.16 -0.64
CA LEU A 269 8.95 21.18 -0.33
C LEU A 269 10.17 21.36 -1.24
N LEU A 270 9.97 21.42 -2.55
CA LEU A 270 11.06 21.57 -3.52
C LEU A 270 11.83 22.88 -3.33
N GLU A 271 11.15 23.99 -3.00
CA GLU A 271 11.82 25.24 -2.67
C GLU A 271 12.70 25.12 -1.42
N LYS A 272 12.20 24.47 -0.36
CA LYS A 272 13.02 24.22 0.84
C LYS A 272 14.24 23.36 0.51
N VAL A 273 14.05 22.30 -0.27
CA VAL A 273 15.13 21.39 -0.64
C VAL A 273 16.16 22.09 -1.51
N LYS A 274 15.69 22.85 -2.51
CA LYS A 274 16.53 23.69 -3.36
C LYS A 274 17.40 24.63 -2.55
N ASN A 275 16.88 25.23 -1.47
CA ASN A 275 17.59 26.19 -0.63
C ASN A 275 18.50 25.56 0.45
N ASN A 276 18.24 24.32 0.86
CA ASN A 276 18.95 23.69 1.97
C ASN A 276 19.98 22.62 1.55
N PHE A 277 19.98 22.21 0.28
CA PHE A 277 20.87 21.15 -0.23
C PHE A 277 21.72 21.64 -1.41
N GLU A 278 22.93 21.10 -1.51
CA GLU A 278 23.87 21.39 -2.61
C GLU A 278 23.56 20.56 -3.85
N LYS A 279 23.13 19.31 -3.62
CA LYS A 279 22.82 18.31 -4.64
C LYS A 279 21.41 17.76 -4.45
N ILE A 280 20.69 17.61 -5.55
CA ILE A 280 19.36 16.98 -5.57
C ILE A 280 19.38 15.84 -6.58
N VAL A 281 18.99 14.65 -6.12
CA VAL A 281 18.80 13.48 -6.97
C VAL A 281 17.30 13.24 -7.10
N LEU A 282 16.77 13.52 -8.27
CA LEU A 282 15.38 13.20 -8.63
C LEU A 282 15.33 11.76 -9.12
N VAL A 283 14.37 10.97 -8.63
CA VAL A 283 14.21 9.57 -9.02
C VAL A 283 12.76 9.29 -9.38
N GLU A 284 12.52 8.51 -10.41
CA GLU A 284 11.18 8.10 -10.86
C GLU A 284 11.27 6.72 -11.54
N GLU A 285 10.17 5.98 -11.70
CA GLU A 285 10.17 4.70 -12.44
C GLU A 285 10.65 4.85 -13.89
N LYS A 286 10.44 6.03 -14.49
CA LYS A 286 10.90 6.43 -15.82
C LYS A 286 11.81 7.65 -15.70
N LYS A 287 12.36 8.11 -16.82
CA LYS A 287 13.23 9.30 -16.83
C LYS A 287 12.49 10.50 -16.20
N PRO A 288 13.00 11.03 -15.06
CA PRO A 288 12.37 12.15 -14.39
C PRO A 288 12.27 13.39 -15.30
N LYS A 289 11.25 14.21 -15.10
CA LYS A 289 11.23 15.58 -15.62
C LYS A 289 11.65 16.54 -14.50
N VAL A 290 12.57 17.46 -14.80
CA VAL A 290 12.98 18.48 -13.85
C VAL A 290 11.81 19.42 -13.55
N PRO A 291 11.33 19.53 -12.29
CA PRO A 291 10.27 20.45 -11.91
C PRO A 291 10.68 21.91 -12.16
N GLU A 292 9.70 22.77 -12.43
CA GLU A 292 9.94 24.19 -12.76
C GLU A 292 10.79 24.91 -11.71
N ILE A 293 10.53 24.62 -10.44
CA ILE A 293 11.21 25.18 -9.27
C ILE A 293 12.72 24.88 -9.27
N LEU A 294 13.12 23.77 -9.88
CA LEU A 294 14.52 23.29 -9.91
C LEU A 294 15.23 23.57 -11.25
N LYS A 295 14.57 24.23 -12.23
CA LYS A 295 15.11 24.40 -13.58
C LYS A 295 16.37 25.28 -13.68
N ASP A 296 16.60 26.12 -12.69
CA ASP A 296 17.79 26.96 -12.58
C ASP A 296 19.01 26.21 -12.02
N MET A 297 18.82 24.99 -11.51
CA MET A 297 19.93 24.12 -11.10
C MET A 297 20.61 23.46 -12.30
N LYS A 298 21.92 23.21 -12.20
CA LYS A 298 22.70 22.59 -13.27
C LYS A 298 22.52 21.08 -13.26
N ILE A 299 22.08 20.51 -14.40
CA ILE A 299 22.07 19.06 -14.62
C ILE A 299 23.52 18.56 -14.71
N LYS A 300 23.90 17.65 -13.81
CA LYS A 300 25.25 17.05 -13.76
C LYS A 300 25.29 15.68 -14.40
N LYS A 301 24.24 14.88 -14.19
CA LYS A 301 24.14 13.51 -14.73
C LYS A 301 22.68 13.15 -14.90
N GLU A 302 22.40 12.40 -15.96
CA GLU A 302 21.09 11.80 -16.21
C GLU A 302 21.26 10.28 -16.38
N GLY A 303 20.37 9.52 -15.78
CA GLY A 303 20.19 8.09 -16.03
C GLY A 303 18.80 7.81 -16.60
N GLU A 304 18.46 6.53 -16.73
CA GLU A 304 17.14 6.11 -17.21
C GLU A 304 16.02 6.43 -16.22
N ASN A 305 16.32 6.41 -14.93
CA ASN A 305 15.36 6.56 -13.83
C ASN A 305 15.76 7.64 -12.82
N TYR A 306 16.83 8.41 -13.08
CA TYR A 306 17.26 9.48 -12.19
C TYR A 306 17.85 10.70 -12.92
N ILE A 307 17.83 11.85 -12.26
CA ILE A 307 18.54 13.09 -12.66
C ILE A 307 19.25 13.66 -11.43
N ILE A 308 20.53 14.02 -11.60
CA ILE A 308 21.32 14.71 -10.57
C ILE A 308 21.44 16.19 -10.93
N LEU A 309 20.98 17.04 -10.02
CA LEU A 309 21.06 18.49 -10.08
C LEU A 309 22.05 18.98 -9.02
N GLU A 310 22.87 19.97 -9.38
CA GLU A 310 23.76 20.68 -8.45
C GLU A 310 23.66 22.18 -8.68
N ARG A 311 24.00 22.97 -7.66
CA ARG A 311 24.14 24.43 -7.78
C ARG A 311 25.37 24.84 -8.58
#